data_AF-A0A1H8CZH2-F1
#
_entry.id   AF-A0A1H8CZH2-F1
#
_cell.length_a   1.000
_cell.length_b   1.000
_cell.length_c   1.000
_cell.angle_alpha   90.00
_cell.angle_beta   90.00
_cell.angle_gamma   90.00
#
_symmetry.space_group_name_H-M   'P 1'
#
loop_
_entity.id
_entity.type
_entity.pdbx_description
1 polymer ?
#
loop_
_entity_poly.entity_id
_entity_poly.type
_entity_poly.pdbx_seq_one_letter_code
_entity_poly.pdbx_strand_id
1 'polypeptide(L)'
;MGKKLKLVLSFLIVALIMTFTSVITLASTGIDVNGQPVDLSNWKYEYLHDFYGKGSYLTLTSYTGGFTEKGEIIGSVPACIDGKPVSNMIYTFKNCKQLRIAPEIPFINSAKGLFYGCSQLVTIPDNYTNNIISDVSEMFYGCSSLKQLPNNFKLHPRITNMYAMFAGCSSLETIPFNLPENVSYIGSLFYNCSNLKYLPENFYIQSYVIKINSIFSGCSSLERLPEKFIIPDSVEYMQNAFFGCSSLASLPNDFTIPQSAKNITSAFSGCSKLTGLPNNFEIPNSVTDISWLFYKCGLKYLPDNFTIPDSVKKMERAFSMCTNLTELPNNFSIPEGIENISSAFSFCTKLSTLPDNFKIPNSVTDMSWLFYKCYKLSTLPNDFTIPNSVKNMSYSFGNCKNLTILPTNFRISSNVVDMSYAFTGCESLKTLPNDFKLPDNVEDISGVFSSCNNLTTLPTNFRISSNV
;
A
#
# COMPACT_ATOMS: atom_id res chain seq x y z
N MET A 1 44.99 -80.45 -20.33
CA MET A 1 44.02 -79.98 -19.31
C MET A 1 44.40 -78.65 -18.62
N GLY A 2 45.55 -78.01 -18.93
CA GLY A 2 46.03 -76.80 -18.23
C GLY A 2 45.81 -75.44 -18.90
N LYS A 3 45.23 -75.34 -20.11
CA LYS A 3 44.99 -74.06 -20.81
C LYS A 3 43.54 -73.55 -20.75
N LYS A 4 42.56 -74.41 -20.40
CA LYS A 4 41.15 -73.99 -20.21
C LYS A 4 40.84 -73.46 -18.81
N LEU A 5 41.68 -73.71 -17.81
CA LEU A 5 41.46 -73.24 -16.43
C LEU A 5 41.95 -71.80 -16.18
N LYS A 6 42.97 -71.33 -16.91
CA LYS A 6 43.48 -69.95 -16.80
C LYS A 6 42.58 -68.90 -17.44
N LEU A 7 41.80 -69.28 -18.47
CA LEU A 7 40.86 -68.34 -19.10
C LEU A 7 39.61 -68.13 -18.23
N VAL A 8 39.12 -69.18 -17.56
CA VAL A 8 37.94 -69.07 -16.69
C VAL A 8 38.26 -68.29 -15.40
N LEU A 9 39.46 -68.42 -14.82
CA LEU A 9 39.87 -67.60 -13.66
C LEU A 9 40.11 -66.11 -14.02
N SER A 10 40.59 -65.81 -15.23
CA SER A 10 40.77 -64.43 -15.71
C SER A 10 39.43 -63.72 -15.92
N PHE A 11 38.44 -64.42 -16.50
CA PHE A 11 37.10 -63.88 -16.66
C PHE A 11 36.33 -63.77 -15.35
N LEU A 12 36.56 -64.66 -14.37
CA LEU A 12 35.93 -64.51 -13.04
C LEU A 12 36.53 -63.35 -12.23
N ILE A 13 37.83 -63.04 -12.35
CA ILE A 13 38.43 -61.89 -11.66
C ILE A 13 38.02 -60.57 -12.31
N VAL A 14 37.89 -60.51 -13.64
CA VAL A 14 37.38 -59.32 -14.34
C VAL A 14 35.87 -59.15 -14.10
N ALA A 15 35.09 -60.23 -14.01
CA ALA A 15 33.66 -60.15 -13.65
C ALA A 15 33.42 -59.81 -12.16
N LEU A 16 34.33 -60.19 -11.24
CA LEU A 16 34.27 -59.77 -9.84
C LEU A 16 34.68 -58.31 -9.65
N ILE A 17 35.56 -57.78 -10.51
CA ILE A 17 35.96 -56.35 -10.50
C ILE A 17 34.92 -55.47 -11.22
N MET A 18 34.14 -56.01 -12.19
CA MET A 18 33.09 -55.25 -12.91
C MET A 18 31.68 -55.32 -12.27
N THR A 19 31.47 -56.11 -11.21
CA THR A 19 30.17 -56.15 -10.50
C THR A 19 30.17 -55.39 -9.16
N PHE A 20 31.28 -54.72 -8.84
CA PHE A 20 31.39 -53.77 -7.71
C PHE A 20 31.90 -52.39 -8.16
N THR A 21 31.49 -51.93 -9.35
CA THR A 21 31.20 -50.50 -9.48
C THR A 21 29.73 -50.33 -9.13
N SER A 22 29.38 -50.59 -7.87
CA SER A 22 28.36 -49.74 -7.27
C SER A 22 28.85 -48.34 -7.55
N VAL A 23 28.07 -47.58 -8.31
CA VAL A 23 28.18 -46.13 -8.25
C VAL A 23 28.00 -45.85 -6.76
N ILE A 24 29.10 -45.72 -6.03
CA ILE A 24 29.09 -45.13 -4.71
C ILE A 24 28.72 -43.69 -5.03
N THR A 25 27.41 -43.44 -5.15
CA THR A 25 26.86 -42.15 -4.81
C THR A 25 27.33 -41.95 -3.38
N LEU A 26 28.48 -41.28 -3.23
CA LEU A 26 28.90 -40.76 -1.95
C LEU A 26 27.69 -40.01 -1.43
N ALA A 27 27.12 -40.49 -0.32
CA ALA A 27 26.04 -39.77 0.33
C ALA A 27 26.53 -38.34 0.54
N SER A 28 25.71 -37.36 0.15
CA SER A 28 26.10 -35.97 0.31
C SER A 28 26.40 -35.70 1.78
N THR A 29 27.45 -34.92 2.02
CA THR A 29 27.91 -34.61 3.37
C THR A 29 27.61 -33.15 3.66
N GLY A 30 26.89 -32.90 4.76
CA GLY A 30 26.53 -31.56 5.22
C GLY A 30 27.18 -31.25 6.55
N ILE A 31 27.66 -30.01 6.73
CA ILE A 31 28.08 -29.49 8.03
C ILE A 31 27.41 -28.15 8.31
N ASP A 32 27.16 -27.85 9.59
CA ASP A 32 26.64 -26.56 10.05
C ASP A 32 27.76 -25.53 10.30
N VAL A 33 27.38 -24.35 10.82
CA VAL A 33 28.31 -23.24 11.10
C VAL A 33 29.37 -23.58 12.15
N ASN A 34 29.13 -24.60 12.98
CA ASN A 34 30.04 -25.09 14.01
C ASN A 34 30.83 -26.32 13.54
N GLY A 35 30.71 -26.68 12.26
CA GLY A 35 31.36 -27.85 11.67
C GLY A 35 30.77 -29.19 12.09
N GLN A 36 29.58 -29.21 12.70
CA GLN A 36 28.92 -30.45 13.10
C GLN A 36 28.17 -31.08 11.92
N PRO A 37 28.14 -32.43 11.79
CA PRO A 37 27.40 -33.10 10.73
C PRO A 37 25.91 -32.78 10.75
N VAL A 38 25.32 -32.54 9.58
CA VAL A 38 23.88 -32.26 9.40
C VAL A 38 23.20 -33.40 8.66
N ASP A 39 22.04 -33.83 9.16
CA ASP A 39 21.17 -34.78 8.46
C ASP A 39 20.48 -34.09 7.26
N LEU A 40 21.02 -34.33 6.06
CA LEU A 40 20.52 -33.77 4.81
C LEU A 40 19.18 -34.35 4.34
N SER A 41 18.66 -35.42 4.96
CA SER A 41 17.35 -35.99 4.59
C SER A 41 16.18 -35.02 4.85
N ASN A 42 16.41 -34.03 5.73
CA ASN A 42 15.45 -32.98 6.06
C ASN A 42 15.51 -31.76 5.13
N TRP A 43 16.37 -31.76 4.12
CA TRP A 43 16.69 -30.57 3.33
C TRP A 43 16.53 -30.81 1.83
N LYS A 44 15.87 -29.87 1.16
CA LYS A 44 15.90 -29.76 -0.30
C LYS A 44 16.83 -28.61 -0.70
N TYR A 45 17.69 -28.88 -1.68
CA TYR A 45 18.68 -27.93 -2.15
C TYR A 45 18.97 -28.11 -3.63
N GLU A 46 19.42 -27.02 -4.26
CA GLU A 46 19.71 -26.95 -5.69
C GLU A 46 21.03 -26.21 -5.94
N TYR A 47 21.75 -26.61 -6.98
CA TYR A 47 22.91 -25.89 -7.48
C TYR A 47 22.47 -25.03 -8.67
N LEU A 48 22.31 -23.72 -8.43
CA LEU A 48 21.93 -22.78 -9.47
C LEU A 48 23.17 -22.19 -10.12
N HIS A 49 23.23 -22.19 -11.44
CA HIS A 49 24.28 -21.49 -12.18
C HIS A 49 23.90 -20.02 -12.35
N ASP A 50 24.87 -19.12 -12.22
CA ASP A 50 24.69 -17.74 -12.68
C ASP A 50 24.38 -17.71 -14.19
N PHE A 51 23.75 -16.62 -14.64
CA PHE A 51 23.40 -16.40 -16.06
C PHE A 51 24.59 -16.53 -17.03
N TYR A 52 25.83 -16.48 -16.52
CA TYR A 52 27.08 -16.58 -17.29
C TYR A 52 27.79 -17.93 -17.15
N GLY A 53 27.24 -18.89 -16.40
CA GLY A 53 27.80 -20.24 -16.22
C GLY A 53 29.14 -20.32 -15.48
N LYS A 54 29.53 -19.27 -14.75
CA LYS A 54 30.82 -19.14 -14.06
C LYS A 54 30.78 -19.42 -12.56
N GLY A 55 29.59 -19.56 -11.94
CA GLY A 55 29.46 -19.95 -10.53
C GLY A 55 28.21 -20.79 -10.26
N SER A 56 28.37 -21.90 -9.52
CA SER A 56 27.23 -22.66 -8.96
C SER A 56 26.95 -22.18 -7.54
N TYR A 57 25.82 -21.52 -7.30
CA TYR A 57 25.34 -21.17 -5.97
C TYR A 57 24.52 -22.32 -5.39
N LEU A 58 24.91 -22.80 -4.20
CA LEU A 58 24.11 -23.76 -3.45
C LEU A 58 22.96 -23.02 -2.76
N THR A 59 21.73 -23.41 -3.07
CA THR A 59 20.51 -22.79 -2.52
C THR A 59 19.70 -23.82 -1.76
N LEU A 60 19.38 -23.54 -0.50
CA LEU A 60 18.40 -24.31 0.27
C LEU A 60 16.99 -23.82 -0.09
N THR A 61 16.14 -24.73 -0.56
CA THR A 61 14.80 -24.39 -1.09
C THR A 61 13.66 -24.86 -0.18
N SER A 62 13.91 -25.83 0.72
CA SER A 62 12.90 -26.29 1.68
C SER A 62 13.53 -27.07 2.83
N TYR A 63 12.98 -26.90 4.03
CA TYR A 63 13.13 -27.79 5.17
C TYR A 63 11.88 -28.67 5.31
N THR A 64 12.08 -29.99 5.44
CA THR A 64 11.01 -31.00 5.57
C THR A 64 11.10 -31.79 6.87
N GLY A 65 12.04 -31.45 7.75
CA GLY A 65 12.18 -32.10 9.05
C GLY A 65 11.09 -31.71 10.04
N GLY A 66 11.12 -32.35 11.21
CA GLY A 66 10.20 -32.07 12.31
C GLY A 66 10.61 -30.85 13.15
N PHE A 67 9.77 -30.50 14.12
CA PHE A 67 10.05 -29.44 15.09
C PHE A 67 10.04 -30.02 16.52
N THR A 68 10.85 -29.45 17.41
CA THR A 68 10.78 -29.75 18.85
C THR A 68 9.48 -29.20 19.44
N GLU A 69 9.11 -29.61 20.66
CA GLU A 69 7.95 -29.05 21.37
C GLU A 69 8.06 -27.53 21.58
N LYS A 70 9.29 -27.00 21.62
CA LYS A 70 9.55 -25.55 21.71
C LYS A 70 9.37 -24.83 20.38
N GLY A 71 9.21 -25.55 19.28
CA GLY A 71 9.11 -25.01 17.93
C GLY A 71 10.46 -24.65 17.29
N GLU A 72 11.54 -25.33 17.70
CA GLU A 72 12.85 -25.29 17.02
C GLU A 72 12.89 -26.37 15.94
N ILE A 73 13.71 -26.22 14.91
CA ILE A 73 13.93 -27.31 13.95
C ILE A 73 14.62 -28.49 14.63
N ILE A 74 14.36 -29.71 14.17
CA ILE A 74 15.18 -30.87 14.53
C ILE A 74 16.45 -30.84 13.68
N GLY A 75 17.62 -30.83 14.33
CA GLY A 75 18.94 -30.69 13.71
C GLY A 75 19.39 -29.25 13.58
N SER A 76 20.29 -28.97 12.64
CA SER A 76 20.83 -27.64 12.35
C SER A 76 20.78 -27.33 10.86
N VAL A 77 20.94 -26.05 10.50
CA VAL A 77 20.96 -25.59 9.10
C VAL A 77 22.31 -25.95 8.48
N PRO A 78 22.35 -26.60 7.29
CA PRO A 78 23.58 -26.82 6.56
C PRO A 78 24.24 -25.48 6.22
N ALA A 79 25.49 -25.30 6.64
CA ALA A 79 26.35 -24.21 6.19
C ALA A 79 27.10 -24.58 4.91
N CYS A 80 27.40 -25.86 4.74
CA CYS A 80 28.14 -26.39 3.60
C CYS A 80 27.58 -27.77 3.23
N ILE A 81 27.44 -28.04 1.93
CA ILE A 81 27.07 -29.37 1.39
C ILE A 81 28.13 -29.75 0.36
N ASP A 82 28.73 -30.93 0.52
CA ASP A 82 29.78 -31.45 -0.37
C ASP A 82 30.95 -30.48 -0.58
N GLY A 83 31.34 -29.78 0.49
CA GLY A 83 32.42 -28.79 0.47
C GLY A 83 32.02 -27.44 -0.15
N LYS A 84 30.78 -27.26 -0.62
CA LYS A 84 30.28 -26.00 -1.18
C LYS A 84 29.45 -25.23 -0.14
N PRO A 85 29.76 -23.95 0.10
CA PRO A 85 29.00 -23.14 1.05
C PRO A 85 27.59 -22.87 0.54
N VAL A 86 26.60 -22.96 1.45
CA VAL A 86 25.24 -22.51 1.18
C VAL A 86 25.29 -21.01 0.91
N SER A 87 24.86 -20.63 -0.28
CA SER A 87 24.88 -19.24 -0.75
C SER A 87 23.53 -18.56 -0.60
N ASN A 88 22.42 -19.31 -0.63
CA ASN A 88 21.08 -18.74 -0.51
C ASN A 88 20.16 -19.66 0.29
N MET A 89 19.21 -19.06 0.98
CA MET A 89 18.10 -19.76 1.62
C MET A 89 16.79 -19.09 1.17
N ILE A 90 16.21 -19.63 0.10
CA ILE A 90 15.06 -19.03 -0.59
C ILE A 90 13.82 -19.82 -0.23
N TYR A 91 12.88 -19.19 0.46
CA TYR A 91 11.64 -19.82 0.95
C TYR A 91 11.84 -21.11 1.76
N THR A 92 13.03 -21.28 2.37
CA THR A 92 13.45 -22.55 2.97
C THR A 92 12.51 -23.01 4.09
N PHE A 93 12.00 -22.10 4.93
CA PHE A 93 11.01 -22.42 5.98
C PHE A 93 9.61 -21.92 5.63
N LYS A 94 9.28 -21.76 4.35
CA LYS A 94 7.97 -21.23 3.95
C LYS A 94 6.83 -22.03 4.55
N ASN A 95 5.90 -21.33 5.20
CA ASN A 95 4.70 -21.84 5.85
C ASN A 95 4.97 -22.87 6.97
N CYS A 96 6.15 -22.85 7.60
CA CYS A 96 6.45 -23.67 8.77
C CYS A 96 5.69 -23.16 10.01
N LYS A 97 4.39 -23.49 10.11
CA LYS A 97 3.48 -23.04 11.17
C LYS A 97 3.82 -23.56 12.57
N GLN A 98 4.73 -24.51 12.70
CA GLN A 98 5.22 -25.01 13.99
C GLN A 98 6.53 -24.31 14.43
N LEU A 99 7.20 -23.59 13.54
CA LEU A 99 8.44 -22.88 13.85
C LEU A 99 8.13 -21.67 14.73
N ARG A 100 8.67 -21.67 15.96
CA ARG A 100 8.52 -20.60 16.95
C ARG A 100 9.82 -19.84 17.21
N ILE A 101 10.97 -20.49 16.99
CA ILE A 101 12.30 -19.91 17.19
C ILE A 101 13.07 -20.09 15.88
N ALA A 102 13.52 -18.99 15.27
CA ALA A 102 14.31 -19.06 14.04
C ALA A 102 15.66 -19.76 14.32
N PRO A 103 16.09 -20.73 13.48
CA PRO A 103 17.35 -21.43 13.65
C PRO A 103 18.53 -20.57 13.24
N GLU A 104 19.73 -20.81 13.78
CA GLU A 104 20.96 -20.15 13.32
C GLU A 104 21.21 -20.42 11.82
N ILE A 105 21.65 -19.39 11.08
CA ILE A 105 21.91 -19.47 9.64
C ILE A 105 23.36 -19.18 9.28
N PRO A 106 23.90 -19.84 8.23
CA PRO A 106 25.20 -19.52 7.68
C PRO A 106 25.23 -18.14 7.02
N PHE A 107 26.43 -17.70 6.66
CA PHE A 107 26.62 -16.53 5.81
C PHE A 107 26.10 -16.79 4.39
N ILE A 108 25.09 -16.03 3.97
CA ILE A 108 24.35 -16.19 2.72
C ILE A 108 24.18 -14.85 1.98
N ASN A 109 23.98 -14.93 0.67
CA ASN A 109 23.69 -13.79 -0.19
C ASN A 109 22.21 -13.39 -0.10
N SER A 110 21.30 -14.36 -0.09
CA SER A 110 19.86 -14.13 -0.08
C SER A 110 19.14 -14.97 0.96
N ALA A 111 18.26 -14.33 1.73
CA ALA A 111 17.29 -14.91 2.64
C ALA A 111 15.85 -14.64 2.17
N LYS A 112 15.65 -14.52 0.85
CA LYS A 112 14.35 -14.19 0.26
C LYS A 112 13.28 -15.15 0.77
N GLY A 113 12.26 -14.61 1.41
CA GLY A 113 11.11 -15.37 1.89
C GLY A 113 11.45 -16.44 2.92
N LEU A 114 12.62 -16.38 3.59
CA LEU A 114 13.13 -17.45 4.44
C LEU A 114 12.09 -18.01 5.42
N PHE A 115 11.31 -17.13 6.07
CA PHE A 115 10.25 -17.47 7.02
C PHE A 115 8.86 -17.04 6.54
N TYR A 116 8.66 -16.94 5.23
CA TYR A 116 7.38 -16.56 4.65
C TYR A 116 6.24 -17.42 5.21
N GLY A 117 5.25 -16.82 5.85
CA GLY A 117 4.07 -17.49 6.38
C GLY A 117 4.30 -18.32 7.66
N CYS A 118 5.47 -18.18 8.31
CA CYS A 118 5.72 -18.77 9.64
C CYS A 118 4.94 -18.02 10.73
N SER A 119 3.62 -18.19 10.76
CA SER A 119 2.71 -17.39 11.59
C SER A 119 2.91 -17.56 13.10
N GLN A 120 3.60 -18.60 13.54
CA GLN A 120 3.92 -18.88 14.95
C GLN A 120 5.35 -18.46 15.35
N LEU A 121 6.14 -17.87 14.43
CA LEU A 121 7.49 -17.42 14.74
C LEU A 121 7.43 -16.28 15.77
N VAL A 122 8.05 -16.48 16.94
CA VAL A 122 8.03 -15.54 18.07
C VAL A 122 9.37 -14.83 18.24
N THR A 123 10.47 -15.55 18.08
CA THR A 123 11.81 -15.06 18.40
C THR A 123 12.78 -15.32 17.26
N ILE A 124 13.66 -14.35 17.02
CA ILE A 124 14.82 -14.48 16.14
C ILE A 124 16.10 -14.32 16.98
N PRO A 125 17.18 -15.07 16.69
CA PRO A 125 18.47 -14.90 17.37
C PRO A 125 19.06 -13.49 17.20
N ASP A 126 19.95 -13.10 18.11
CA ASP A 126 20.74 -11.86 17.98
C ASP A 126 21.61 -11.89 16.71
N ASN A 127 21.90 -10.72 16.12
CA ASN A 127 22.77 -10.56 14.94
C ASN A 127 22.37 -11.34 13.67
N TYR A 128 21.13 -11.83 13.61
CA TYR A 128 20.65 -12.76 12.59
C TYR A 128 20.91 -12.34 11.14
N THR A 129 20.77 -11.05 10.84
CA THR A 129 20.89 -10.50 9.48
C THR A 129 22.30 -10.01 9.13
N ASN A 130 23.28 -10.05 10.05
CA ASN A 130 24.68 -9.77 9.71
C ASN A 130 25.25 -10.75 8.69
N ASN A 131 24.68 -11.96 8.66
CA ASN A 131 25.06 -13.02 7.77
C ASN A 131 24.36 -12.95 6.40
N ILE A 132 23.56 -11.92 6.11
CA ILE A 132 22.77 -11.83 4.87
C ILE A 132 23.11 -10.54 4.13
N ILE A 133 23.67 -10.65 2.93
CA ILE A 133 24.34 -9.50 2.30
C ILE A 133 23.66 -8.86 1.09
N SER A 134 22.53 -9.38 0.57
CA SER A 134 21.89 -8.78 -0.62
C SER A 134 20.36 -8.68 -0.54
N ASP A 135 19.66 -9.81 -0.47
CA ASP A 135 18.20 -9.85 -0.62
C ASP A 135 17.53 -10.49 0.59
N VAL A 136 16.76 -9.69 1.33
CA VAL A 136 15.93 -10.10 2.48
C VAL A 136 14.44 -9.84 2.20
N SER A 137 14.06 -9.72 0.93
CA SER A 137 12.67 -9.52 0.55
C SER A 137 11.78 -10.64 1.10
N GLU A 138 10.62 -10.25 1.63
CA GLU A 138 9.61 -11.15 2.20
C GLU A 138 10.10 -12.08 3.34
N MET A 139 11.30 -11.85 3.89
CA MET A 139 11.96 -12.78 4.83
C MET A 139 11.07 -13.16 6.02
N PHE A 140 10.33 -12.20 6.58
CA PHE A 140 9.40 -12.39 7.70
C PHE A 140 7.94 -12.13 7.29
N TYR A 141 7.62 -12.22 6.00
CA TYR A 141 6.26 -11.98 5.52
C TYR A 141 5.27 -12.91 6.24
N GLY A 142 4.22 -12.38 6.84
CA GLY A 142 3.17 -13.15 7.52
C GLY A 142 3.61 -13.81 8.84
N CYS A 143 4.75 -13.43 9.41
CA CYS A 143 5.15 -13.84 10.76
C CYS A 143 4.32 -13.11 11.83
N SER A 144 3.01 -13.39 11.87
CA SER A 144 2.03 -12.65 12.67
C SER A 144 2.25 -12.69 14.18
N SER A 145 3.01 -13.66 14.71
CA SER A 145 3.36 -13.76 16.14
C SER A 145 4.67 -13.06 16.51
N LEU A 146 5.43 -12.54 15.53
CA LEU A 146 6.70 -11.86 15.77
C LEU A 146 6.42 -10.49 16.40
N LYS A 147 6.64 -10.39 17.71
CA LYS A 147 6.27 -9.21 18.49
C LYS A 147 7.35 -8.13 18.53
N GLN A 148 8.60 -8.55 18.68
CA GLN A 148 9.75 -7.67 18.84
C GLN A 148 10.95 -8.27 18.12
N LEU A 149 11.81 -7.40 17.60
CA LEU A 149 13.13 -7.78 17.12
C LEU A 149 14.12 -7.63 18.27
N PRO A 150 15.20 -8.43 18.32
CA PRO A 150 16.23 -8.27 19.33
C PRO A 150 16.83 -6.86 19.30
N ASN A 151 17.20 -6.32 20.45
CA ASN A 151 17.73 -4.96 20.56
C ASN A 151 18.98 -4.73 19.68
N ASN A 152 19.78 -5.77 19.47
CA ASN A 152 20.98 -5.74 18.62
C ASN A 152 20.70 -6.18 17.17
N PHE A 153 19.45 -6.18 16.71
CA PHE A 153 19.13 -6.50 15.32
C PHE A 153 19.78 -5.48 14.37
N LYS A 154 20.68 -5.95 13.52
CA LYS A 154 21.46 -5.13 12.58
C LYS A 154 21.34 -5.70 11.17
N LEU A 155 21.01 -4.84 10.23
CA LEU A 155 20.98 -5.18 8.82
C LEU A 155 22.35 -4.93 8.20
N HIS A 156 22.85 -5.87 7.39
CA HIS A 156 24.12 -5.72 6.71
C HIS A 156 24.08 -4.54 5.70
N PRO A 157 25.10 -3.65 5.64
CA PRO A 157 25.07 -2.46 4.77
C PRO A 157 24.94 -2.73 3.27
N ARG A 158 25.25 -3.95 2.81
CA ARG A 158 25.14 -4.38 1.41
C ARG A 158 23.73 -4.82 0.99
N ILE A 159 22.78 -4.92 1.92
CA ILE A 159 21.40 -5.27 1.59
C ILE A 159 20.83 -4.22 0.63
N THR A 160 20.29 -4.69 -0.49
CA THR A 160 19.70 -3.84 -1.54
C THR A 160 18.18 -3.98 -1.61
N ASN A 161 17.63 -5.14 -1.23
CA ASN A 161 16.22 -5.45 -1.33
C ASN A 161 15.61 -5.88 0.01
N MET A 162 14.65 -5.08 0.49
CA MET A 162 13.85 -5.33 1.69
C MET A 162 12.34 -5.32 1.39
N TYR A 163 11.96 -5.51 0.12
CA TYR A 163 10.57 -5.51 -0.29
C TYR A 163 9.73 -6.45 0.58
N ALA A 164 8.66 -5.91 1.20
CA ALA A 164 7.72 -6.64 2.04
C ALA A 164 8.35 -7.50 3.17
N MET A 165 9.58 -7.17 3.63
CA MET A 165 10.32 -8.00 4.59
C MET A 165 9.53 -8.33 5.86
N PHE A 166 8.77 -7.36 6.40
CA PHE A 166 7.96 -7.53 7.62
C PHE A 166 6.44 -7.47 7.34
N ALA A 167 6.02 -7.54 6.07
CA ALA A 167 4.60 -7.42 5.73
C ALA A 167 3.78 -8.52 6.44
N GLY A 168 2.71 -8.16 7.15
CA GLY A 168 1.86 -9.07 7.90
C GLY A 168 2.41 -9.49 9.27
N CYS A 169 3.51 -8.89 9.75
CA CYS A 169 3.96 -9.02 11.14
C CYS A 169 3.03 -8.22 12.08
N SER A 170 1.77 -8.63 12.18
CA SER A 170 0.70 -7.87 12.85
C SER A 170 0.93 -7.65 14.35
N SER A 171 1.75 -8.47 15.00
CA SER A 171 2.14 -8.32 16.41
C SER A 171 3.35 -7.40 16.64
N LEU A 172 4.08 -6.99 15.58
CA LEU A 172 5.30 -6.21 15.71
C LEU A 172 4.99 -4.80 16.24
N GLU A 173 5.56 -4.44 17.40
CA GLU A 173 5.24 -3.17 18.08
C GLU A 173 6.20 -2.02 17.75
N THR A 174 7.48 -2.33 17.53
CA THR A 174 8.57 -1.37 17.28
C THR A 174 9.65 -2.00 16.39
N ILE A 175 10.46 -1.16 15.74
CA ILE A 175 11.68 -1.60 15.03
C ILE A 175 12.92 -0.95 15.69
N PRO A 176 14.02 -1.69 15.91
CA PRO A 176 15.24 -1.16 16.56
C PRO A 176 16.34 -0.75 15.55
N PHE A 177 16.03 -0.63 14.26
CA PHE A 177 17.02 -0.43 13.20
C PHE A 177 16.66 0.72 12.24
N ASN A 178 17.68 1.21 11.55
CA ASN A 178 17.51 2.08 10.39
C ASN A 178 17.76 1.32 9.09
N LEU A 179 17.28 1.88 7.99
CA LEU A 179 17.46 1.28 6.66
C LEU A 179 18.95 1.22 6.27
N PRO A 180 19.42 0.11 5.65
CA PRO A 180 20.82 -0.03 5.21
C PRO A 180 21.24 1.02 4.17
N GLU A 181 22.52 1.36 4.14
CA GLU A 181 23.06 2.40 3.25
C GLU A 181 22.81 2.15 1.76
N ASN A 182 22.71 0.89 1.31
CA ASN A 182 22.53 0.50 -0.10
C ASN A 182 21.12 -0.02 -0.45
N VAL A 183 20.12 0.11 0.44
CA VAL A 183 18.77 -0.40 0.16
C VAL A 183 18.01 0.47 -0.85
N SER A 184 17.51 -0.14 -1.92
CA SER A 184 16.79 0.53 -3.00
C SER A 184 15.32 0.08 -3.13
N TYR A 185 14.98 -1.11 -2.63
CA TYR A 185 13.61 -1.66 -2.69
C TYR A 185 13.02 -1.84 -1.28
N ILE A 186 12.12 -0.93 -0.89
CA ILE A 186 11.46 -0.93 0.43
C ILE A 186 9.92 -0.86 0.35
N GLY A 187 9.35 -1.10 -0.82
CA GLY A 187 7.90 -1.17 -1.00
C GLY A 187 7.27 -2.21 -0.07
N SER A 188 6.11 -1.89 0.50
CA SER A 188 5.36 -2.76 1.41
C SER A 188 6.11 -3.22 2.66
N LEU A 189 7.25 -2.61 3.03
CA LEU A 189 8.16 -3.11 4.08
C LEU A 189 7.45 -3.48 5.38
N PHE A 190 6.50 -2.65 5.84
CA PHE A 190 5.71 -2.85 7.05
C PHE A 190 4.21 -3.00 6.76
N TYR A 191 3.83 -3.43 5.56
CA TYR A 191 2.42 -3.62 5.18
C TYR A 191 1.68 -4.49 6.22
N ASN A 192 0.53 -4.06 6.73
CA ASN A 192 -0.26 -4.73 7.77
C ASN A 192 0.51 -5.07 9.06
N CYS A 193 1.54 -4.30 9.43
CA CYS A 193 2.11 -4.31 10.78
C CYS A 193 1.18 -3.54 11.74
N SER A 194 -0.02 -4.07 12.00
CA SER A 194 -1.11 -3.35 12.67
C SER A 194 -0.80 -2.87 14.08
N ASN A 195 0.15 -3.50 14.79
CA ASN A 195 0.59 -3.08 16.13
C ASN A 195 1.83 -2.18 16.13
N LEU A 196 2.42 -1.84 14.98
CA LEU A 196 3.59 -0.97 14.91
C LEU A 196 3.21 0.44 15.34
N LYS A 197 3.73 0.90 16.48
CA LYS A 197 3.35 2.19 17.09
C LYS A 197 4.26 3.34 16.73
N TYR A 198 5.57 3.07 16.69
CA TYR A 198 6.60 4.09 16.52
C TYR A 198 7.72 3.58 15.62
N LEU A 199 8.34 4.52 14.91
CA LEU A 199 9.62 4.33 14.23
C LEU A 199 10.74 4.88 15.12
N PRO A 200 12.01 4.44 14.92
CA PRO A 200 13.16 5.10 15.51
C PRO A 200 13.16 6.60 15.23
N GLU A 201 13.52 7.43 16.20
CA GLU A 201 13.52 8.89 16.06
C GLU A 201 14.45 9.40 14.93
N ASN A 202 15.45 8.61 14.55
CA ASN A 202 16.36 8.90 13.45
C ASN A 202 16.06 8.10 12.16
N PHE A 203 14.88 7.47 12.04
CA PHE A 203 14.51 6.70 10.85
C PHE A 203 14.55 7.59 9.59
N TYR A 204 15.30 7.16 8.57
CA TYR A 204 15.39 7.88 7.30
C TYR A 204 15.30 6.91 6.12
N ILE A 205 14.87 7.45 4.97
CA ILE A 205 14.81 6.73 3.70
C ILE A 205 15.98 7.21 2.84
N GLN A 206 16.66 6.28 2.17
CA GLN A 206 17.84 6.57 1.34
C GLN A 206 17.45 7.45 0.14
N SER A 207 18.32 8.40 -0.20
CA SER A 207 18.08 9.47 -1.18
C SER A 207 17.98 9.02 -2.64
N TYR A 208 18.15 7.72 -2.91
CA TYR A 208 18.02 7.12 -4.24
C TYR A 208 16.86 6.12 -4.31
N VAL A 209 16.08 5.96 -3.24
CA VAL A 209 14.87 5.11 -3.24
C VAL A 209 13.81 5.75 -4.14
N ILE A 210 13.28 4.96 -5.07
CA ILE A 210 12.26 5.41 -6.03
C ILE A 210 10.84 5.03 -5.61
N LYS A 211 10.69 3.91 -4.88
CA LYS A 211 9.39 3.29 -4.58
C LYS A 211 9.23 3.01 -3.10
N ILE A 212 8.21 3.63 -2.49
CA ILE A 212 7.77 3.39 -1.11
C ILE A 212 6.29 3.02 -1.03
N ASN A 213 5.71 2.55 -2.15
CA ASN A 213 4.31 2.15 -2.20
C ASN A 213 3.95 1.20 -1.04
N SER A 214 2.85 1.49 -0.35
CA SER A 214 2.35 0.71 0.78
C SER A 214 3.31 0.50 1.95
N ILE A 215 4.38 1.30 2.11
CA ILE A 215 5.43 1.06 3.11
C ILE A 215 4.89 0.87 4.54
N PHE A 216 3.89 1.64 4.94
CA PHE A 216 3.20 1.57 6.25
C PHE A 216 1.70 1.30 6.11
N SER A 217 1.25 0.84 4.95
CA SER A 217 -0.17 0.55 4.75
C SER A 217 -0.66 -0.48 5.76
N GLY A 218 -1.76 -0.21 6.46
CA GLY A 218 -2.33 -1.08 7.47
C GLY A 218 -1.63 -1.02 8.83
N CYS A 219 -0.64 -0.13 9.03
CA CYS A 219 -0.07 0.17 10.34
C CYS A 219 -1.06 0.99 11.19
N SER A 220 -2.18 0.39 11.57
CA SER A 220 -3.30 1.06 12.23
C SER A 220 -2.99 1.60 13.62
N SER A 221 -1.93 1.11 14.28
CA SER A 221 -1.44 1.63 15.56
C SER A 221 -0.34 2.68 15.43
N LEU A 222 0.12 3.04 14.22
CA LEU A 222 1.17 4.05 14.04
C LEU A 222 0.64 5.42 14.46
N GLU A 223 1.13 5.94 15.59
CA GLU A 223 0.56 7.15 16.21
C GLU A 223 1.17 8.44 15.65
N ARG A 224 2.48 8.42 15.38
CA ARG A 224 3.27 9.56 14.89
C ARG A 224 4.45 9.10 14.05
N LEU A 225 4.90 9.98 13.17
CA LEU A 225 6.20 9.87 12.50
C LEU A 225 7.27 10.59 13.34
N PRO A 226 8.57 10.23 13.20
CA PRO A 226 9.66 11.00 13.78
C PRO A 226 9.61 12.48 13.38
N GLU A 227 10.04 13.38 14.26
CA GLU A 227 9.97 14.83 14.02
C GLU A 227 10.71 15.28 12.76
N LYS A 228 11.82 14.61 12.42
CA LYS A 228 12.65 14.88 11.23
C LYS A 228 12.40 13.88 10.09
N PHE A 229 11.24 13.25 10.06
CA PHE A 229 10.91 12.29 9.01
C PHE A 229 10.76 13.01 7.66
N ILE A 230 11.60 12.62 6.70
CA ILE A 230 11.62 13.17 5.35
C ILE A 230 11.46 12.03 4.35
N ILE A 231 10.61 12.24 3.33
CA ILE A 231 10.57 11.39 2.15
C ILE A 231 11.49 12.03 1.11
N PRO A 232 12.56 11.36 0.64
CA PRO A 232 13.50 11.94 -0.30
C PRO A 232 12.86 12.29 -1.65
N ASP A 233 13.35 13.36 -2.29
CA ASP A 233 12.89 13.84 -3.60
C ASP A 233 13.04 12.82 -4.73
N SER A 234 13.83 11.76 -4.56
CA SER A 234 13.94 10.66 -5.52
C SER A 234 12.69 9.79 -5.62
N VAL A 235 11.81 9.83 -4.61
CA VAL A 235 10.63 8.96 -4.55
C VAL A 235 9.61 9.40 -5.59
N GLU A 236 9.27 8.47 -6.50
CA GLU A 236 8.25 8.69 -7.54
C GLU A 236 6.91 8.01 -7.22
N TYR A 237 6.92 6.93 -6.43
CA TYR A 237 5.75 6.09 -6.17
C TYR A 237 5.54 5.88 -4.68
N MET A 238 4.48 6.49 -4.14
CA MET A 238 4.09 6.40 -2.72
C MET A 238 2.59 6.12 -2.54
N GLN A 239 1.95 5.51 -3.54
CA GLN A 239 0.56 5.09 -3.42
C GLN A 239 0.37 4.18 -2.21
N ASN A 240 -0.70 4.40 -1.46
CA ASN A 240 -1.03 3.71 -0.21
C ASN A 240 0.04 3.80 0.91
N ALA A 241 1.05 4.68 0.84
CA ALA A 241 2.18 4.68 1.78
C ALA A 241 1.76 4.65 3.26
N PHE A 242 0.71 5.38 3.64
CA PHE A 242 0.11 5.43 4.98
C PHE A 242 -1.37 5.01 4.98
N PHE A 243 -1.80 4.23 3.97
CA PHE A 243 -3.18 3.77 3.87
C PHE A 243 -3.59 3.01 5.13
N GLY A 244 -4.67 3.41 5.79
CA GLY A 244 -5.19 2.73 6.97
C GLY A 244 -4.37 2.95 8.24
N CYS A 245 -3.45 3.92 8.27
CA CYS A 245 -2.79 4.39 9.49
C CYS A 245 -3.77 5.17 10.39
N SER A 246 -4.81 4.48 10.87
CA SER A 246 -5.97 5.10 11.53
C SER A 246 -5.64 5.79 12.85
N SER A 247 -4.51 5.48 13.48
CA SER A 247 -4.01 6.15 14.68
C SER A 247 -3.12 7.35 14.43
N LEU A 248 -2.66 7.58 13.18
CA LEU A 248 -1.75 8.67 12.85
C LEU A 248 -2.47 10.01 13.06
N ALA A 249 -2.05 10.77 14.06
CA ALA A 249 -2.75 11.97 14.51
C ALA A 249 -2.28 13.26 13.80
N SER A 250 -1.01 13.32 13.44
CA SER A 250 -0.37 14.48 12.80
C SER A 250 0.80 14.06 11.93
N LEU A 251 1.15 14.91 10.97
CA LEU A 251 2.40 14.85 10.22
C LEU A 251 3.42 15.82 10.85
N PRO A 252 4.74 15.57 10.70
CA PRO A 252 5.76 16.54 11.07
C PRO A 252 5.56 17.89 10.38
N ASN A 253 5.97 18.98 11.04
CA ASN A 253 5.78 20.35 10.51
C ASN A 253 6.46 20.57 9.15
N ASP A 254 7.59 19.92 8.91
CA ASP A 254 8.35 20.04 7.67
C ASP A 254 8.03 18.90 6.68
N PHE A 255 6.96 18.13 6.91
CA PHE A 255 6.58 17.03 6.03
C PHE A 255 6.10 17.55 4.67
N THR A 256 6.74 17.08 3.60
CA THR A 256 6.39 17.38 2.21
C THR A 256 6.19 16.10 1.41
N ILE A 257 5.44 16.20 0.32
CA ILE A 257 5.41 15.18 -0.72
C ILE A 257 6.63 15.44 -1.65
N PRO A 258 7.42 14.40 -1.99
CA PRO A 258 8.60 14.53 -2.87
C PRO A 258 8.28 15.21 -4.20
N GLN A 259 9.13 16.12 -4.68
CA GLN A 259 8.85 16.84 -5.93
C GLN A 259 8.80 15.93 -7.17
N SER A 260 9.46 14.76 -7.13
CA SER A 260 9.40 13.75 -8.20
C SER A 260 8.19 12.81 -8.09
N ALA A 261 7.33 12.95 -7.08
CA ALA A 261 6.20 12.04 -6.85
C ALA A 261 5.20 12.06 -8.02
N LYS A 262 5.07 10.92 -8.70
CA LYS A 262 4.12 10.74 -9.81
C LYS A 262 2.80 10.15 -9.35
N ASN A 263 2.85 9.24 -8.36
CA ASN A 263 1.67 8.55 -7.85
C ASN A 263 1.59 8.61 -6.33
N ILE A 264 0.57 9.32 -5.85
CA ILE A 264 0.23 9.48 -4.43
C ILE A 264 -1.18 8.98 -4.09
N THR A 265 -1.80 8.22 -5.00
CA THR A 265 -3.18 7.73 -4.81
C THR A 265 -3.32 6.99 -3.48
N SER A 266 -4.40 7.30 -2.76
CA SER A 266 -4.69 6.71 -1.45
C SER A 266 -3.60 6.84 -0.37
N ALA A 267 -2.61 7.72 -0.53
CA ALA A 267 -1.43 7.74 0.35
C ALA A 267 -1.78 7.92 1.84
N PHE A 268 -2.83 8.67 2.17
CA PHE A 268 -3.31 8.86 3.55
C PHE A 268 -4.74 8.34 3.76
N SER A 269 -5.28 7.59 2.80
CA SER A 269 -6.64 7.05 2.89
C SER A 269 -6.82 6.23 4.18
N GLY A 270 -7.84 6.52 4.98
CA GLY A 270 -8.12 5.85 6.24
C GLY A 270 -7.34 6.38 7.45
N CYS A 271 -6.56 7.46 7.32
CA CYS A 271 -5.93 8.16 8.44
C CYS A 271 -6.97 8.93 9.27
N SER A 272 -7.87 8.20 9.94
CA SER A 272 -9.06 8.76 10.60
C SER A 272 -8.76 9.68 11.79
N LYS A 273 -7.57 9.63 12.38
CA LYS A 273 -7.12 10.56 13.43
C LYS A 273 -6.31 11.75 12.91
N LEU A 274 -5.95 11.78 11.62
CA LEU A 274 -5.20 12.90 11.03
C LEU A 274 -6.12 14.12 10.93
N THR A 275 -5.96 15.09 11.82
CA THR A 275 -6.89 16.23 11.93
C THR A 275 -6.54 17.43 11.08
N GLY A 276 -5.31 17.53 10.60
CA GLY A 276 -4.82 18.64 9.78
C GLY A 276 -3.53 18.27 9.07
N LEU A 277 -3.11 19.14 8.15
CA LEU A 277 -1.88 19.03 7.39
C LEU A 277 -0.91 20.15 7.80
N PRO A 278 0.40 19.98 7.61
CA PRO A 278 1.37 21.05 7.76
C PRO A 278 1.06 22.26 6.86
N ASN A 279 1.43 23.47 7.30
CA ASN A 279 1.15 24.71 6.55
C ASN A 279 1.86 24.76 5.19
N ASN A 280 2.97 24.05 5.02
CA ASN A 280 3.72 23.94 3.77
C ASN A 280 3.34 22.67 2.97
N PHE A 281 2.21 22.02 3.29
CA PHE A 281 1.79 20.82 2.57
C PHE A 281 1.36 21.20 1.14
N GLU A 282 2.09 20.68 0.17
CA GLU A 282 1.86 20.92 -1.25
C GLU A 282 1.78 19.59 -2.01
N ILE A 283 0.96 19.57 -3.06
CA ILE A 283 0.94 18.47 -4.03
C ILE A 283 1.90 18.87 -5.18
N PRO A 284 2.90 18.05 -5.53
CA PRO A 284 3.85 18.37 -6.60
C PRO A 284 3.19 18.42 -7.99
N ASN A 285 3.72 19.28 -8.87
CA ASN A 285 3.29 19.40 -10.28
C ASN A 285 3.54 18.15 -11.13
N SER A 286 4.27 17.16 -10.61
CA SER A 286 4.50 15.85 -11.25
C SER A 286 3.34 14.88 -11.03
N VAL A 287 2.42 15.17 -10.10
CA VAL A 287 1.25 14.34 -9.78
C VAL A 287 0.13 14.56 -10.79
N THR A 288 -0.45 13.47 -11.30
CA THR A 288 -1.61 13.50 -12.22
C THR A 288 -2.89 12.92 -11.62
N ASP A 289 -2.79 12.19 -10.51
CA ASP A 289 -3.92 11.50 -9.88
C ASP A 289 -3.84 11.60 -8.35
N ILE A 290 -4.85 12.26 -7.75
CA ILE A 290 -5.00 12.42 -6.30
C ILE A 290 -6.20 11.63 -5.76
N SER A 291 -6.71 10.68 -6.55
CA SER A 291 -7.88 9.89 -6.17
C SER A 291 -7.63 9.21 -4.82
N TRP A 292 -8.64 9.29 -3.96
CA TRP A 292 -8.66 8.73 -2.61
C TRP A 292 -7.57 9.25 -1.65
N LEU A 293 -6.81 10.29 -2.00
CA LEU A 293 -5.63 10.75 -1.24
C LEU A 293 -5.89 10.88 0.27
N PHE A 294 -7.01 11.52 0.64
CA PHE A 294 -7.47 11.71 2.01
C PHE A 294 -8.84 11.06 2.29
N TYR A 295 -9.19 10.00 1.54
CA TYR A 295 -10.44 9.28 1.78
C TYR A 295 -10.53 8.81 3.24
N LYS A 296 -11.64 9.10 3.93
CA LYS A 296 -11.87 8.72 5.34
C LYS A 296 -10.83 9.26 6.32
N CYS A 297 -10.22 10.42 6.02
CA CYS A 297 -9.36 11.13 6.96
C CYS A 297 -10.14 11.91 8.03
N GLY A 298 -9.47 12.22 9.13
CA GLY A 298 -10.00 13.02 10.24
C GLY A 298 -9.96 14.54 10.05
N LEU A 299 -9.65 15.01 8.83
CA LEU A 299 -9.33 16.42 8.54
C LEU A 299 -10.44 17.36 9.01
N LYS A 300 -10.05 18.43 9.72
CA LYS A 300 -10.95 19.50 10.16
C LYS A 300 -10.91 20.72 9.23
N TYR A 301 -9.72 21.01 8.71
CA TYR A 301 -9.38 22.09 7.80
C TYR A 301 -8.26 21.64 6.87
N LEU A 302 -8.10 22.34 5.75
CA LEU A 302 -6.91 22.28 4.89
C LEU A 302 -6.08 23.55 5.15
N PRO A 303 -4.76 23.55 4.91
CA PRO A 303 -3.94 24.75 4.97
C PRO A 303 -4.47 25.88 4.07
N ASP A 304 -4.31 27.14 4.48
CA ASP A 304 -4.82 28.31 3.73
C ASP A 304 -4.24 28.44 2.31
N ASN A 305 -3.04 27.92 2.09
CA ASN A 305 -2.33 27.88 0.81
C ASN A 305 -2.52 26.55 0.05
N PHE A 306 -3.40 25.66 0.51
CA PHE A 306 -3.62 24.38 -0.14
C PHE A 306 -4.20 24.57 -1.55
N THR A 307 -3.46 24.12 -2.56
CA THR A 307 -3.90 24.14 -3.96
C THR A 307 -3.74 22.76 -4.60
N ILE A 308 -4.48 22.54 -5.69
CA ILE A 308 -4.33 21.36 -6.53
C ILE A 308 -3.60 21.80 -7.81
N PRO A 309 -2.47 21.17 -8.18
CA PRO A 309 -1.76 21.49 -9.42
C PRO A 309 -2.56 21.27 -10.70
N ASP A 310 -2.29 22.07 -11.75
CA ASP A 310 -2.89 21.93 -13.09
C ASP A 310 -2.58 20.59 -13.79
N SER A 311 -1.54 19.90 -13.32
CA SER A 311 -1.16 18.56 -13.80
C SER A 311 -2.17 17.49 -13.42
N VAL A 312 -2.97 17.70 -12.38
CA VAL A 312 -3.94 16.73 -11.87
C VAL A 312 -5.10 16.57 -12.84
N LYS A 313 -5.46 15.30 -13.14
CA LYS A 313 -6.56 14.91 -14.02
C LYS A 313 -7.70 14.22 -13.29
N LYS A 314 -7.43 13.63 -12.12
CA LYS A 314 -8.39 12.84 -11.33
C LYS A 314 -8.33 13.19 -9.85
N MET A 315 -9.50 13.40 -9.25
CA MET A 315 -9.66 13.62 -7.80
C MET A 315 -10.85 12.85 -7.22
N GLU A 316 -11.18 11.69 -7.80
CA GLU A 316 -12.26 10.83 -7.33
C GLU A 316 -12.06 10.49 -5.85
N ARG A 317 -13.08 10.76 -5.03
CA ARG A 317 -13.09 10.50 -3.58
C ARG A 317 -11.91 11.10 -2.80
N ALA A 318 -11.21 12.10 -3.34
CA ALA A 318 -9.99 12.66 -2.73
C ALA A 318 -10.19 13.08 -1.26
N PHE A 319 -11.35 13.65 -0.91
CA PHE A 319 -11.71 14.05 0.45
C PHE A 319 -12.99 13.35 0.96
N SER A 320 -13.45 12.30 0.27
CA SER A 320 -14.68 11.62 0.67
C SER A 320 -14.55 11.03 2.07
N MET A 321 -15.61 11.12 2.87
CA MET A 321 -15.66 10.72 4.28
C MET A 321 -14.71 11.50 5.20
N CYS A 322 -14.23 12.69 4.80
CA CYS A 322 -13.67 13.68 5.72
C CYS A 322 -14.78 14.31 6.57
N THR A 323 -15.39 13.50 7.46
CA THR A 323 -16.61 13.85 8.20
C THR A 323 -16.45 15.06 9.14
N ASN A 324 -15.21 15.42 9.46
CA ASN A 324 -14.88 16.56 10.31
C ASN A 324 -14.56 17.85 9.57
N LEU A 325 -14.45 17.82 8.23
CA LEU A 325 -14.11 18.97 7.42
C LEU A 325 -15.26 19.98 7.48
N THR A 326 -14.97 21.23 7.84
CA THR A 326 -15.98 22.27 8.09
C THR A 326 -16.08 23.30 6.97
N GLU A 327 -14.96 23.60 6.33
CA GLU A 327 -14.79 24.57 5.25
C GLU A 327 -13.60 24.19 4.35
N LEU A 328 -13.54 24.81 3.18
CA LEU A 328 -12.38 24.77 2.29
C LEU A 328 -11.67 26.14 2.32
N PRO A 329 -10.36 26.20 2.08
CA PRO A 329 -9.63 27.46 1.99
C PRO A 329 -10.24 28.43 0.97
N ASN A 330 -10.14 29.73 1.22
CA ASN A 330 -10.73 30.77 0.35
C ASN A 330 -10.19 30.77 -1.09
N ASN A 331 -8.98 30.27 -1.30
CA ASN A 331 -8.34 30.13 -2.62
C ASN A 331 -8.54 28.74 -3.23
N PHE A 332 -9.28 27.84 -2.60
CA PHE A 332 -9.47 26.49 -3.11
C PHE A 332 -10.19 26.53 -4.45
N SER A 333 -9.61 25.90 -5.47
CA SER A 333 -10.19 25.75 -6.80
C SER A 333 -9.88 24.37 -7.37
N ILE A 334 -10.77 23.87 -8.22
CA ILE A 334 -10.55 22.67 -9.01
C ILE A 334 -9.87 23.11 -10.33
N PRO A 335 -8.69 22.59 -10.69
CA PRO A 335 -8.03 22.94 -11.94
C PRO A 335 -8.80 22.54 -13.20
N GLU A 336 -8.66 23.32 -14.28
CA GLU A 336 -9.26 23.08 -15.62
C GLU A 336 -8.80 21.80 -16.32
N GLY A 337 -7.83 21.09 -15.74
CA GLY A 337 -7.37 19.79 -16.24
C GLY A 337 -8.18 18.59 -15.73
N ILE A 338 -9.04 18.76 -14.72
CA ILE A 338 -9.66 17.63 -14.01
C ILE A 338 -10.92 17.13 -14.73
N GLU A 339 -10.96 15.83 -15.03
CA GLU A 339 -12.05 15.20 -15.78
C GLU A 339 -13.09 14.51 -14.89
N ASN A 340 -12.67 14.05 -13.71
CA ASN A 340 -13.49 13.28 -12.78
C ASN A 340 -13.33 13.80 -11.34
N ILE A 341 -14.44 14.30 -10.78
CA ILE A 341 -14.57 14.76 -9.39
C ILE A 341 -15.60 13.95 -8.60
N SER A 342 -15.95 12.76 -9.10
CA SER A 342 -16.97 11.91 -8.50
C SER A 342 -16.67 11.65 -7.03
N SER A 343 -17.69 11.84 -6.20
CA SER A 343 -17.64 11.68 -4.76
C SER A 343 -16.56 12.52 -4.05
N ALA A 344 -15.91 13.52 -4.67
CA ALA A 344 -14.70 14.15 -4.11
C ALA A 344 -14.88 14.66 -2.67
N PHE A 345 -16.07 15.17 -2.31
CA PHE A 345 -16.43 15.62 -0.97
C PHE A 345 -17.61 14.84 -0.36
N SER A 346 -17.94 13.67 -0.92
CA SER A 346 -19.05 12.84 -0.43
C SER A 346 -18.85 12.48 1.04
N PHE A 347 -19.89 12.59 1.87
CA PHE A 347 -19.88 12.39 3.33
C PHE A 347 -19.00 13.40 4.11
N CYS A 348 -18.71 14.59 3.58
CA CYS A 348 -18.18 15.70 4.38
C CYS A 348 -19.30 16.31 5.24
N THR A 349 -19.73 15.55 6.26
CA THR A 349 -20.98 15.81 7.00
C THR A 349 -21.03 17.15 7.75
N LYS A 350 -19.88 17.79 7.98
CA LYS A 350 -19.76 19.10 8.65
C LYS A 350 -19.45 20.25 7.70
N LEU A 351 -19.19 19.98 6.42
CA LEU A 351 -18.90 21.01 5.42
C LEU A 351 -20.14 21.88 5.26
N SER A 352 -20.01 23.18 5.57
CA SER A 352 -21.17 24.08 5.68
C SER A 352 -21.27 25.10 4.55
N THR A 353 -20.12 25.51 4.02
CA THR A 353 -20.00 26.49 2.93
C THR A 353 -18.92 26.07 1.94
N LEU A 354 -18.94 26.67 0.76
CA LEU A 354 -17.89 26.61 -0.25
C LEU A 354 -17.33 28.02 -0.44
N PRO A 355 -16.05 28.18 -0.82
CA PRO A 355 -15.48 29.50 -1.08
C PRO A 355 -16.12 30.12 -2.32
N ASP A 356 -16.19 31.46 -2.38
CA ASP A 356 -16.91 32.19 -3.44
C ASP A 356 -16.39 31.91 -4.85
N ASN A 357 -15.10 31.57 -4.97
CA ASN A 357 -14.45 31.22 -6.23
C ASN A 357 -14.65 29.75 -6.65
N PHE A 358 -15.33 28.92 -5.84
CA PHE A 358 -15.52 27.50 -6.14
C PHE A 358 -16.39 27.30 -7.39
N LYS A 359 -15.82 26.65 -8.40
CA LYS A 359 -16.46 26.35 -9.68
C LYS A 359 -16.17 24.92 -10.10
N ILE A 360 -17.07 24.36 -10.90
CA ILE A 360 -16.82 23.10 -11.61
C ILE A 360 -16.14 23.47 -12.95
N PRO A 361 -14.95 22.94 -13.28
CA PRO A 361 -14.28 23.26 -14.53
C PRO A 361 -14.93 22.65 -15.77
N ASN A 362 -14.66 23.23 -16.95
CA ASN A 362 -15.22 22.78 -18.23
C ASN A 362 -14.64 21.45 -18.75
N SER A 363 -13.68 20.88 -18.04
CA SER A 363 -13.13 19.54 -18.30
C SER A 363 -13.91 18.43 -17.60
N VAL A 364 -14.69 18.74 -16.57
CA VAL A 364 -15.35 17.73 -15.72
C VAL A 364 -16.47 17.05 -16.48
N THR A 365 -16.42 15.73 -16.58
CA THR A 365 -17.46 14.91 -17.21
C THR A 365 -18.33 14.15 -16.21
N ASP A 366 -17.77 13.83 -15.04
CA ASP A 366 -18.44 13.12 -13.95
C ASP A 366 -18.25 13.85 -12.62
N MET A 367 -19.38 14.29 -12.05
CA MET A 367 -19.46 14.87 -10.71
C MET A 367 -20.45 14.12 -9.81
N SER A 368 -20.78 12.88 -10.16
CA SER A 368 -21.70 12.05 -9.40
C SER A 368 -21.27 11.98 -7.93
N TRP A 369 -22.25 12.09 -7.02
CA TRP A 369 -22.05 12.05 -5.56
C TRP A 369 -21.13 13.14 -4.98
N LEU A 370 -20.76 14.20 -5.73
CA LEU A 370 -19.74 15.20 -5.34
C LEU A 370 -19.87 15.69 -3.89
N PHE A 371 -21.07 16.14 -3.50
CA PHE A 371 -21.42 16.60 -2.16
C PHE A 371 -22.46 15.70 -1.48
N TYR A 372 -22.61 14.45 -1.91
CA TYR A 372 -23.59 13.54 -1.32
C TYR A 372 -23.39 13.44 0.20
N LYS A 373 -24.47 13.59 0.98
CA LYS A 373 -24.49 13.61 2.45
C LYS A 373 -23.61 14.70 3.09
N CYS A 374 -23.39 15.82 2.41
CA CYS A 374 -22.91 17.06 3.05
C CYS A 374 -24.07 17.73 3.81
N TYR A 375 -24.48 17.12 4.94
CA TYR A 375 -25.70 17.51 5.67
C TYR A 375 -25.76 18.97 6.08
N LYS A 376 -24.60 19.61 6.31
CA LYS A 376 -24.50 21.00 6.77
C LYS A 376 -24.39 22.03 5.65
N LEU A 377 -24.16 21.61 4.40
CA LEU A 377 -24.00 22.53 3.27
C LEU A 377 -25.31 23.30 3.06
N SER A 378 -25.28 24.62 3.30
CA SER A 378 -26.50 25.44 3.31
C SER A 378 -26.71 26.27 2.04
N THR A 379 -25.63 26.64 1.36
CA THR A 379 -25.64 27.50 0.16
C THR A 379 -24.55 27.07 -0.82
N LEU A 380 -24.70 27.48 -2.08
CA LEU A 380 -23.67 27.38 -3.11
C LEU A 380 -23.20 28.79 -3.50
N PRO A 381 -22.00 28.95 -4.09
CA PRO A 381 -21.53 30.24 -4.60
C PRO A 381 -22.52 30.84 -5.61
N ASN A 382 -22.63 32.17 -5.65
CA ASN A 382 -23.62 32.87 -6.49
C ASN A 382 -23.53 32.56 -7.99
N ASP A 383 -22.30 32.31 -8.49
CA ASP A 383 -22.04 31.99 -9.90
C ASP A 383 -21.88 30.47 -10.16
N PHE A 384 -22.33 29.64 -9.22
CA PHE A 384 -22.22 28.18 -9.34
C PHE A 384 -23.15 27.67 -10.45
N THR A 385 -22.56 27.05 -11.47
CA THR A 385 -23.24 26.46 -12.62
C THR A 385 -22.64 25.09 -12.93
N ILE A 386 -23.40 24.23 -13.64
CA ILE A 386 -22.92 22.93 -14.11
C ILE A 386 -22.44 23.08 -15.57
N PRO A 387 -21.13 22.88 -15.86
CA PRO A 387 -20.54 23.07 -17.18
C PRO A 387 -21.06 22.14 -18.28
N ASN A 388 -20.80 22.52 -19.53
CA ASN A 388 -21.22 21.77 -20.71
C ASN A 388 -20.57 20.40 -20.89
N SER A 389 -19.48 20.14 -20.21
CA SER A 389 -18.79 18.86 -20.23
C SER A 389 -19.45 17.78 -19.39
N VAL A 390 -20.26 18.16 -18.39
CA VAL A 390 -20.80 17.24 -17.39
C VAL A 390 -21.87 16.35 -18.03
N LYS A 391 -21.70 15.03 -17.90
CA LYS A 391 -22.65 14.01 -18.34
C LYS A 391 -23.38 13.35 -17.17
N ASN A 392 -22.71 13.17 -16.04
CA ASN A 392 -23.27 12.53 -14.85
C ASN A 392 -23.19 13.47 -13.63
N MET A 393 -24.34 13.77 -13.05
CA MET A 393 -24.48 14.48 -11.78
C MET A 393 -25.41 13.74 -10.79
N SER A 394 -25.60 12.43 -10.97
CA SER A 394 -26.38 11.59 -10.06
C SER A 394 -25.93 11.77 -8.61
N TYR A 395 -26.88 11.88 -7.68
CA TYR A 395 -26.61 12.07 -6.24
C TYR A 395 -25.72 13.26 -5.84
N SER A 396 -25.35 14.18 -6.75
CA SER A 396 -24.32 15.20 -6.49
C SER A 396 -24.57 16.07 -5.27
N PHE A 397 -25.83 16.40 -4.98
CA PHE A 397 -26.26 17.15 -3.80
C PHE A 397 -27.24 16.32 -2.94
N GLY A 398 -27.28 15.00 -3.16
CA GLY A 398 -28.19 14.12 -2.44
C GLY A 398 -27.90 14.16 -0.94
N ASN A 399 -28.94 14.34 -0.13
CA ASN A 399 -28.90 14.52 1.32
C ASN A 399 -28.10 15.76 1.78
N CYS A 400 -27.99 16.81 0.98
CA CYS A 400 -27.61 18.14 1.47
C CYS A 400 -28.80 18.77 2.23
N LYS A 401 -29.13 18.20 3.40
CA LYS A 401 -30.37 18.49 4.14
C LYS A 401 -30.55 19.97 4.51
N ASN A 402 -29.46 20.71 4.69
CA ASN A 402 -29.47 22.14 5.01
C ASN A 402 -29.47 23.06 3.79
N LEU A 403 -29.38 22.55 2.56
CA LEU A 403 -29.33 23.38 1.36
C LEU A 403 -30.68 24.10 1.18
N THR A 404 -30.71 25.41 1.39
CA THR A 404 -31.98 26.18 1.44
C THR A 404 -32.41 26.72 0.09
N ILE A 405 -31.43 27.10 -0.75
CA ILE A 405 -31.66 27.80 -2.02
C ILE A 405 -30.54 27.46 -3.01
N LEU A 406 -30.88 27.38 -4.29
CA LEU A 406 -29.91 27.36 -5.38
C LEU A 406 -29.65 28.80 -5.87
N PRO A 407 -28.44 29.14 -6.33
CA PRO A 407 -28.14 30.46 -6.86
C PRO A 407 -29.10 30.89 -7.97
N THR A 408 -29.41 32.18 -8.08
CA THR A 408 -30.36 32.70 -9.10
C THR A 408 -29.93 32.36 -10.53
N ASN A 409 -28.61 32.34 -10.76
CA ASN A 409 -27.99 31.99 -12.04
C ASN A 409 -27.65 30.50 -12.15
N PHE A 410 -28.13 29.63 -11.25
CA PHE A 410 -27.89 28.20 -11.34
C PHE A 410 -28.45 27.66 -12.65
N ARG A 411 -27.60 27.01 -13.45
CA ARG A 411 -27.94 26.39 -14.72
C ARG A 411 -27.31 25.00 -14.77
N ILE A 412 -28.05 24.06 -15.36
CA ILE A 412 -27.56 22.71 -15.66
C ILE A 412 -27.32 22.64 -17.16
N SER A 413 -26.17 22.12 -17.58
CA SER A 413 -25.90 21.91 -19.00
C SER A 413 -26.91 20.99 -19.66
N SER A 414 -27.22 21.26 -20.94
CA SER A 414 -27.98 20.38 -21.82
C SER A 414 -27.35 19.00 -22.04
N ASN A 415 -26.05 18.81 -21.75
CA ASN A 415 -25.33 17.56 -22.00
C ASN A 415 -25.39 16.55 -20.84
N VAL A 416 -26.01 16.92 -19.72
CA VAL A 416 -26.23 16.01 -18.60
C VAL A 416 -27.23 14.94 -19.05
N VAL A 417 -26.82 13.68 -18.93
CA VAL A 417 -27.59 12.47 -19.27
C VAL A 417 -28.23 11.87 -18.01
N ASP A 418 -27.46 11.79 -16.92
CA ASP A 418 -27.90 11.22 -15.65
C ASP A 418 -27.86 12.28 -14.54
N MET A 419 -29.04 12.59 -14.00
CA MET A 419 -29.20 13.39 -12.80
C MET A 419 -30.05 12.69 -11.73
N SER A 420 -30.14 11.36 -11.79
CA SER A 420 -30.89 10.55 -10.83
C SER A 420 -30.49 10.91 -9.40
N TYR A 421 -31.50 11.18 -8.57
CA TYR A 421 -31.33 11.54 -7.16
C TYR A 421 -30.43 12.77 -6.89
N ALA A 422 -30.17 13.63 -7.88
CA ALA A 422 -29.21 14.73 -7.76
C ALA A 422 -29.44 15.66 -6.56
N PHE A 423 -30.70 15.91 -6.18
CA PHE A 423 -31.10 16.71 -5.02
C PHE A 423 -31.96 15.92 -4.03
N THR A 424 -31.92 14.58 -4.07
CA THR A 424 -32.76 13.75 -3.17
C THR A 424 -32.47 14.10 -1.71
N GLY A 425 -33.49 14.26 -0.86
CA GLY A 425 -33.31 14.57 0.56
C GLY A 425 -32.74 15.95 0.86
N CYS A 426 -32.80 16.90 -0.08
CA CYS A 426 -32.59 18.32 0.19
C CYS A 426 -33.79 18.91 0.94
N GLU A 427 -33.98 18.46 2.19
CA GLU A 427 -35.17 18.73 3.00
C GLU A 427 -35.43 20.23 3.22
N SER A 428 -34.40 21.08 3.24
CA SER A 428 -34.53 22.53 3.45
C SER A 428 -34.74 23.35 2.18
N LEU A 429 -34.66 22.74 0.99
CA LEU A 429 -34.76 23.45 -0.28
C LEU A 429 -36.22 23.91 -0.51
N LYS A 430 -36.44 25.23 -0.58
CA LYS A 430 -37.80 25.80 -0.64
C LYS A 430 -38.29 26.10 -2.04
N THR A 431 -37.40 26.65 -2.87
CA THR A 431 -37.73 27.11 -4.22
C THR A 431 -36.58 26.80 -5.17
N LEU A 432 -36.91 26.69 -6.46
CA LEU A 432 -35.93 26.68 -7.54
C LEU A 432 -35.86 28.08 -8.17
N PRO A 433 -34.74 28.44 -8.83
CA PRO A 433 -34.66 29.67 -9.62
C PRO A 433 -35.77 29.72 -10.68
N ASN A 434 -36.30 30.92 -10.97
CA ASN A 434 -37.39 31.10 -11.94
C ASN A 434 -37.06 30.56 -13.34
N ASP A 435 -35.78 30.55 -13.72
CA ASP A 435 -35.30 30.05 -15.01
C ASP A 435 -34.73 28.63 -14.93
N PHE A 436 -35.01 27.89 -13.85
CA PHE A 436 -34.54 26.52 -13.70
C PHE A 436 -35.20 25.61 -14.75
N LYS A 437 -34.37 24.88 -15.50
CA LYS A 437 -34.79 23.91 -16.51
C LYS A 437 -34.01 22.62 -16.33
N LEU A 438 -34.67 21.50 -16.62
CA LEU A 438 -33.97 20.23 -16.79
C LEU A 438 -33.19 20.25 -18.12
N PRO A 439 -32.06 19.53 -18.22
CA PRO A 439 -31.30 19.39 -19.46
C PRO A 439 -32.13 18.78 -20.60
N ASP A 440 -31.90 19.20 -21.83
CA ASP A 440 -32.61 18.65 -23.00
C ASP A 440 -32.26 17.17 -23.24
N ASN A 441 -30.99 16.77 -23.02
CA ASN A 441 -30.52 15.40 -23.25
C ASN A 441 -30.60 14.49 -22.01
N VAL A 442 -31.31 14.89 -20.96
CA VAL A 442 -31.43 14.05 -19.76
C VAL A 442 -32.26 12.80 -20.04
N GLU A 443 -31.75 11.64 -19.62
CA GLU A 443 -32.40 10.34 -19.75
C GLU A 443 -32.88 9.81 -18.40
N ASP A 444 -32.18 10.12 -17.29
CA ASP A 444 -32.59 9.68 -15.95
C ASP A 444 -32.74 10.86 -14.97
N ILE A 445 -34.00 11.11 -14.55
CA ILE A 445 -34.39 12.06 -13.50
C ILE A 445 -35.00 11.38 -12.28
N SER A 446 -34.80 10.06 -12.12
CA SER A 446 -35.38 9.26 -11.04
C SER A 446 -35.07 9.89 -9.70
N GLY A 447 -36.11 10.29 -8.96
CA GLY A 447 -35.98 10.79 -7.60
C GLY A 447 -35.16 12.07 -7.43
N VAL A 448 -34.95 12.89 -8.48
CA VAL A 448 -34.16 14.15 -8.42
C VAL A 448 -34.50 14.99 -7.19
N PHE A 449 -35.79 15.20 -6.92
CA PHE A 449 -36.28 15.96 -5.76
C PHE A 449 -37.02 15.08 -4.75
N SER A 450 -36.77 13.76 -4.74
CA SER A 450 -37.37 12.86 -3.75
C SER A 450 -37.01 13.33 -2.34
N SER A 451 -37.96 13.30 -1.40
CA SER A 451 -37.75 13.76 -0.02
C SER A 451 -37.34 15.24 0.13
N CYS A 452 -37.56 16.09 -0.88
CA CYS A 452 -37.46 17.55 -0.76
C CYS A 452 -38.74 18.14 -0.15
N ASN A 453 -38.99 17.86 1.13
CA ASN A 453 -40.28 18.12 1.78
C ASN A 453 -40.73 19.59 1.81
N ASN A 454 -39.79 20.55 1.72
CA ASN A 454 -40.09 21.98 1.69
C ASN A 454 -40.18 22.57 0.27
N LEU A 455 -39.91 21.78 -0.78
CA LEU A 455 -40.05 22.23 -2.17
C LEU A 455 -41.50 22.08 -2.61
N THR A 456 -42.31 23.09 -2.34
CA THR A 456 -43.78 23.02 -2.56
C THR A 456 -44.22 23.51 -3.94
N THR A 457 -43.35 24.20 -4.68
CA THR A 457 -43.68 24.78 -6.00
C THR A 457 -42.53 24.60 -6.98
N LEU A 458 -42.86 24.36 -8.25
CA LEU A 458 -41.91 24.38 -9.36
C LEU A 458 -42.09 25.67 -10.19
N PRO A 459 -41.04 26.16 -10.87
CA PRO A 459 -41.13 27.30 -11.79
C PRO A 459 -42.17 27.07 -12.90
N THR A 460 -42.82 28.13 -13.37
CA THR A 460 -43.90 28.05 -14.39
C THR A 460 -43.43 27.51 -15.74
N ASN A 461 -42.14 27.68 -16.04
CA ASN A 461 -41.44 27.18 -17.21
C ASN A 461 -40.80 25.79 -17.00
N PHE A 462 -41.04 25.11 -15.86
CA PHE A 462 -40.52 23.77 -15.61
C PHE A 462 -41.12 22.76 -16.61
N ARG A 463 -40.25 22.04 -17.33
CA ARG A 463 -40.63 21.03 -18.33
C ARG A 463 -39.74 19.81 -18.14
N ILE A 464 -40.29 18.64 -18.41
CA ILE A 464 -39.57 17.36 -18.44
C ILE A 464 -39.19 17.09 -19.90
N SER A 465 -37.95 16.64 -20.15
CA SER A 465 -37.48 16.29 -21.49
C SER A 465 -38.25 15.10 -22.05
N SER A 466 -38.39 15.03 -23.38
CA SER A 466 -38.99 13.88 -24.07
C SER A 466 -38.15 12.59 -23.98
N ASN A 467 -36.89 12.70 -23.55
CA ASN A 467 -35.95 11.59 -23.46
C ASN A 467 -36.04 10.83 -22.12
N VAL A 468 -36.86 11.30 -21.18
CA VAL A 468 -37.06 10.76 -19.82
C VAL A 468 -38.11 9.65 -19.77
#